data_AF-A0A3B8YT93-F1
#
_entry.id   AF-A0A3B8YT93-F1
#
_cell.length_a   1.000
_cell.length_b   1.000
_cell.length_c   1.000
_cell.angle_alpha   90.00
_cell.angle_beta   90.00
_cell.angle_gamma   90.00
#
_symmetry.space_group_name_H-M   'P 1'
#
loop_
_entity.id
_entity.type
_entity.pdbx_description
1 polymer ?
#
loop_
_entity_poly.entity_id
_entity_poly.type
_entity_poly.pdbx_seq_one_letter_code
_entity_poly.pdbx_strand_id
1 'polypeptide(L)'
;MATMITDECINCGACEPECPNTAIYQGGIEFDALDGSKVAAISDDFFYIVPDKCTECVGFFDSEACAAVCPVDCCIPNPDIPEEEGLLFQRAKEIHPAEDFPEDFPSRFKEPAEPEVAAAPAAAPAAPAGGAPAAVAPAAAPAAVVHLGKVERKTADPLIQPGFREIPYVGELPVKYDDALELVQSEAPGGGGHPILRAGICLAQPLLGA
;
A
#
# COMPACT_ATOMS: atom_id res chain seq x y z
N MET A 1 -22.07 -1.12 0.07
CA MET A 1 -21.05 -0.94 1.09
C MET A 1 -19.84 -0.73 0.24
N ALA A 2 -19.22 0.44 0.38
CA ALA A 2 -17.86 0.57 -0.07
C ALA A 2 -17.00 0.29 1.15
N THR A 3 -15.99 -0.56 1.04
CA THR A 3 -15.00 -0.72 2.10
C THR A 3 -14.32 0.63 2.35
N MET A 4 -14.05 0.96 3.61
CA MET A 4 -13.28 2.13 4.04
C MET A 4 -12.02 1.70 4.79
N ILE A 5 -11.01 2.56 4.77
CA ILE A 5 -9.80 2.40 5.59
C ILE A 5 -9.94 3.32 6.80
N THR A 6 -9.78 2.79 8.01
CA THR A 6 -9.80 3.57 9.24
C THR A 6 -8.46 4.28 9.51
N ASP A 7 -8.46 5.17 10.50
CA ASP A 7 -7.29 5.89 11.00
C ASP A 7 -6.23 4.99 11.67
N GLU A 8 -6.53 3.70 11.86
CA GLU A 8 -5.58 2.70 12.33
C GLU A 8 -4.57 2.25 11.26
N CYS A 9 -4.73 2.74 10.02
CA CYS A 9 -3.84 2.45 8.91
C CYS A 9 -2.39 2.84 9.21
N ILE A 10 -1.47 1.88 9.05
CA ILE A 10 -0.03 2.09 9.26
C ILE A 10 0.74 2.49 7.99
N ASN A 11 0.04 2.86 6.92
CA ASN A 11 0.64 3.27 5.64
C ASN A 11 1.62 2.24 5.02
N CYS A 12 1.35 0.94 5.16
CA CYS A 12 2.24 -0.11 4.61
C CYS A 12 2.14 -0.29 3.08
N GLY A 13 1.07 0.19 2.44
CA GLY A 13 0.86 0.12 0.98
C GLY A 13 0.50 -1.26 0.43
N ALA A 14 0.31 -2.28 1.28
CA ALA A 14 0.08 -3.65 0.82
C ALA A 14 -1.29 -3.84 0.13
N CYS A 15 -2.28 -3.02 0.45
CA CYS A 15 -3.63 -3.15 -0.10
C CYS A 15 -3.81 -2.50 -1.49
N GLU A 16 -2.99 -1.51 -1.84
CA GLU A 16 -3.09 -0.78 -3.12
C GLU A 16 -3.00 -1.69 -4.36
N PRO A 17 -2.00 -2.58 -4.50
CA PRO A 17 -1.87 -3.44 -5.69
C PRO A 17 -2.91 -4.56 -5.75
N GLU A 18 -3.58 -4.87 -4.64
CA GLU A 18 -4.56 -5.97 -4.56
C GLU A 18 -5.96 -5.53 -5.03
N CYS A 19 -6.21 -4.22 -5.17
CA CYS A 19 -7.52 -3.73 -5.58
C CYS A 19 -7.75 -3.92 -7.10
N PRO A 20 -8.75 -4.71 -7.53
CA PRO A 20 -9.01 -4.94 -8.96
C PRO A 20 -9.46 -3.67 -9.69
N ASN A 21 -10.02 -2.69 -8.97
CA ASN A 21 -10.56 -1.45 -9.55
C ASN A 21 -9.62 -0.25 -9.39
N THR A 22 -8.45 -0.44 -8.77
CA THR A 22 -7.54 0.68 -8.41
C THR A 22 -8.28 1.78 -7.64
N ALA A 23 -9.04 1.38 -6.62
CA ALA A 23 -9.85 2.26 -5.79
C ALA A 23 -9.10 2.82 -4.57
N ILE A 24 -7.92 2.28 -4.26
CA ILE A 24 -7.11 2.63 -3.09
C ILE A 24 -6.02 3.62 -3.49
N TYR A 25 -5.89 4.68 -2.71
CA TYR A 25 -4.91 5.74 -2.92
C TYR A 25 -4.21 6.07 -1.60
N GLN A 26 -2.95 6.49 -1.67
CA GLN A 26 -2.23 7.00 -0.50
C GLN A 26 -2.80 8.34 -0.05
N GLY A 27 -2.72 8.61 1.26
CA GLY A 27 -3.11 9.90 1.84
C GLY A 27 -2.45 11.09 1.15
N GLY A 28 -3.23 12.14 0.90
CA GLY A 28 -2.78 13.38 0.26
C GLY A 28 -2.60 13.32 -1.26
N ILE A 29 -2.82 12.16 -1.89
CA ILE A 29 -2.78 12.01 -3.35
C ILE A 29 -4.18 12.22 -3.91
N GLU A 30 -4.30 13.04 -4.96
CA GLU A 30 -5.55 13.19 -5.73
C GLU A 30 -5.87 11.91 -6.51
N PHE A 31 -7.15 11.54 -6.59
CA PHE A 31 -7.59 10.39 -7.37
C PHE A 31 -8.29 10.82 -8.67
N ASP A 32 -8.21 9.96 -9.69
CA ASP A 32 -8.96 10.15 -10.93
C ASP A 32 -10.34 9.52 -10.76
N ALA A 33 -11.42 10.28 -10.84
CA ALA A 33 -12.79 9.76 -10.80
C ALA A 33 -13.14 8.95 -12.06
N LEU A 34 -14.29 8.25 -12.02
CA LEU A 34 -14.73 7.41 -13.15
C LEU A 34 -14.98 8.20 -14.45
N ASP A 35 -15.24 9.49 -14.35
CA ASP A 35 -15.38 10.42 -15.48
C ASP A 35 -14.03 10.96 -16.00
N GLY A 36 -12.91 10.56 -15.37
CA GLY A 36 -11.56 11.03 -15.68
C GLY A 36 -11.20 12.38 -15.07
N SER A 37 -12.07 12.97 -14.23
CA SER A 37 -11.75 14.20 -13.50
C SER A 37 -10.81 13.93 -12.32
N LYS A 38 -9.96 14.90 -11.97
CA LYS A 38 -9.10 14.83 -10.77
C LYS A 38 -9.86 15.37 -9.56
N VAL A 39 -9.91 14.57 -8.50
CA VAL A 39 -10.59 14.89 -7.25
C VAL A 39 -9.59 14.90 -6.10
N ALA A 40 -9.79 15.84 -5.18
CA ALA A 40 -8.97 15.96 -3.98
C ALA A 40 -8.99 14.68 -3.13
N ALA A 41 -7.91 14.44 -2.40
CA ALA A 41 -7.80 13.29 -1.51
C ALA A 41 -8.93 13.27 -0.45
N ILE A 42 -9.41 12.08 -0.12
CA ILE A 42 -10.42 11.90 0.96
C ILE A 42 -9.75 11.98 2.34
N SER A 43 -8.50 11.51 2.44
CA SER A 43 -7.67 11.58 3.64
C SER A 43 -6.27 12.09 3.25
N ASP A 44 -5.68 12.92 4.11
CA ASP A 44 -4.31 13.43 3.96
C ASP A 44 -3.26 12.58 4.70
N ASP A 45 -3.69 11.77 5.67
CA ASP A 45 -2.80 11.13 6.64
C ASP A 45 -2.60 9.63 6.41
N PHE A 46 -3.60 8.96 5.84
CA PHE A 46 -3.61 7.51 5.63
C PHE A 46 -4.19 7.12 4.27
N PHE A 47 -3.93 5.88 3.84
CA PHE A 47 -4.55 5.33 2.63
C PHE A 47 -6.07 5.41 2.71
N TYR A 48 -6.72 5.75 1.60
CA TYR A 48 -8.18 5.83 1.54
C TYR A 48 -8.71 5.05 0.34
N ILE A 49 -9.98 4.62 0.45
CA ILE A 49 -10.71 3.95 -0.63
C ILE A 49 -11.71 4.94 -1.21
N VAL A 50 -11.71 5.08 -2.54
CA VAL A 50 -12.71 5.85 -3.28
C VAL A 50 -14.01 5.03 -3.36
N PRO A 51 -15.11 5.48 -2.72
CA PRO A 51 -16.34 4.69 -2.65
C PRO A 51 -16.92 4.35 -4.01
N ASP A 52 -16.88 5.29 -4.95
CA ASP A 52 -17.43 5.13 -6.30
C ASP A 52 -16.71 4.08 -7.14
N LYS A 53 -15.48 3.70 -6.77
CA LYS A 53 -14.70 2.66 -7.41
C LYS A 53 -14.70 1.34 -6.65
N CYS A 54 -15.08 1.36 -5.38
CA CYS A 54 -15.11 0.16 -4.56
C CYS A 54 -16.33 -0.70 -4.95
N THR A 55 -16.07 -1.98 -5.24
CA THR A 55 -17.11 -2.98 -5.51
C THR A 55 -17.14 -4.08 -4.44
N GLU A 56 -16.44 -3.89 -3.31
CA GLU A 56 -16.19 -4.93 -2.31
C GLU A 56 -15.66 -6.24 -2.90
N CYS A 57 -14.90 -6.12 -4.00
CA CYS A 57 -14.40 -7.25 -4.80
C CYS A 57 -15.49 -8.16 -5.40
N VAL A 58 -16.77 -7.80 -5.35
CA VAL A 58 -17.85 -8.53 -6.02
C VAL A 58 -17.54 -8.63 -7.52
N GLY A 59 -17.60 -9.85 -8.04
CA GLY A 59 -17.21 -10.17 -9.42
C GLY A 59 -15.78 -10.67 -9.58
N PHE A 60 -14.91 -10.46 -8.59
CA PHE A 60 -13.48 -10.81 -8.66
C PHE A 60 -13.06 -11.81 -7.58
N PHE A 61 -13.48 -11.59 -6.33
CA PHE A 61 -13.08 -12.38 -5.18
C PHE A 61 -14.29 -12.62 -4.24
N ASP A 62 -14.22 -13.69 -3.46
CA ASP A 62 -15.26 -14.03 -2.47
C ASP A 62 -15.20 -13.15 -1.21
N SER A 63 -14.14 -12.36 -1.05
CA SER A 63 -13.97 -11.41 0.05
C SER A 63 -13.07 -10.26 -0.37
N GLU A 64 -13.04 -9.19 0.41
CA GLU A 64 -12.24 -8.01 0.12
C GLU A 64 -10.74 -8.32 0.18
N ALA A 65 -10.08 -8.33 -0.98
CA ALA A 65 -8.64 -8.59 -1.08
C ALA A 65 -7.80 -7.62 -0.22
N CYS A 66 -8.23 -6.35 -0.13
CA CYS A 66 -7.59 -5.35 0.71
C CYS A 66 -7.66 -5.68 2.22
N ALA A 67 -8.75 -6.29 2.69
CA ALA A 67 -8.88 -6.73 4.08
C ALA A 67 -8.01 -7.98 4.35
N ALA A 68 -7.95 -8.91 3.38
CA ALA A 68 -7.14 -10.13 3.51
C ALA A 68 -5.62 -9.86 3.66
N VAL A 69 -5.13 -8.73 3.13
CA VAL A 69 -3.70 -8.35 3.17
C VAL A 69 -3.38 -7.31 4.26
N CYS A 70 -4.39 -6.71 4.89
CA CYS A 70 -4.17 -5.65 5.86
C CYS A 70 -3.57 -6.20 7.17
N PRO A 71 -2.36 -5.78 7.60
CA PRO A 71 -1.74 -6.32 8.81
C PRO A 71 -2.36 -5.83 10.13
N VAL A 72 -3.25 -4.84 10.05
CA VAL A 72 -3.90 -4.19 11.20
C VAL A 72 -5.43 -4.19 11.08
N ASP A 73 -5.98 -4.95 10.12
CA ASP A 73 -7.43 -5.13 9.92
C ASP A 73 -8.25 -3.84 9.80
N CYS A 74 -7.65 -2.75 9.31
CA CYS A 74 -8.28 -1.43 9.22
C CYS A 74 -9.14 -1.24 7.95
N CYS A 75 -9.22 -2.23 7.05
CA CYS A 75 -10.05 -2.19 5.85
C CYS A 75 -11.41 -2.82 6.14
N ILE A 76 -12.39 -2.00 6.52
CA ILE A 76 -13.69 -2.47 7.02
C ILE A 76 -14.85 -2.01 6.12
N PRO A 77 -15.96 -2.76 6.02
CA PRO A 77 -17.15 -2.30 5.30
C PRO A 77 -17.68 -0.99 5.91
N ASN A 78 -17.92 0.03 5.08
CA ASN A 78 -18.41 1.31 5.58
C ASN A 78 -19.90 1.22 5.97
N PRO A 79 -20.26 1.40 7.25
CA PRO A 79 -21.65 1.34 7.70
C PRO A 79 -22.52 2.50 7.20
N ASP A 80 -21.91 3.63 6.80
CA ASP A 80 -22.61 4.82 6.34
C ASP A 80 -23.05 4.74 4.87
N ILE A 81 -22.50 3.78 4.10
CA ILE A 81 -22.78 3.62 2.66
C ILE A 81 -23.20 2.18 2.34
N PRO A 82 -24.33 1.67 2.88
CA PRO A 82 -24.81 0.34 2.53
C PRO A 82 -25.23 0.27 1.05
N GLU A 83 -24.85 -0.81 0.37
CA GLU A 83 -25.15 -1.05 -1.04
C GLU A 83 -25.31 -2.56 -1.23
N GLU A 84 -26.17 -2.92 -2.16
CA GLU A 84 -26.55 -4.30 -2.46
C GLU A 84 -25.56 -4.95 -3.43
N GLU A 85 -25.41 -6.28 -3.35
CA GLU A 85 -24.55 -7.10 -4.21
C GLU A 85 -24.76 -6.80 -5.71
N GLY A 86 -26.01 -6.67 -6.14
CA GLY A 86 -26.35 -6.40 -7.53
C GLY A 86 -25.83 -5.05 -8.04
N LEU A 87 -25.80 -4.02 -7.19
CA LEU A 87 -25.26 -2.70 -7.54
C LEU A 87 -23.73 -2.75 -7.65
N LEU A 88 -23.08 -3.44 -6.71
CA LEU A 88 -21.64 -3.65 -6.70
C LEU A 88 -21.17 -4.41 -7.95
N PHE A 89 -21.91 -5.46 -8.33
CA PHE A 89 -21.62 -6.23 -9.53
C PHE A 89 -21.86 -5.43 -10.83
N GLN A 90 -22.91 -4.60 -10.86
CA GLN A 90 -23.14 -3.70 -11.99
C GLN A 90 -21.98 -2.72 -12.16
N ARG A 91 -21.54 -2.09 -11.07
CA ARG A 91 -20.37 -1.19 -11.09
C ARG A 91 -19.11 -1.90 -11.56
N ALA A 92 -18.87 -3.15 -11.13
CA ALA A 92 -17.73 -3.95 -11.60
C ALA A 92 -17.73 -4.10 -13.14
N LYS A 93 -18.89 -4.37 -13.73
CA LYS A 93 -19.06 -4.46 -15.19
C LYS A 93 -18.85 -3.13 -15.92
N GLU A 94 -19.25 -2.03 -15.29
CA GLU A 94 -19.08 -0.68 -15.86
C GLU A 94 -17.60 -0.26 -15.85
N ILE A 95 -16.86 -0.58 -14.78
CA ILE A 95 -15.43 -0.30 -14.66
C ILE A 95 -14.61 -1.20 -15.59
N HIS A 96 -15.00 -2.48 -15.71
CA HIS A 96 -14.28 -3.50 -16.46
C HIS A 96 -15.13 -4.11 -17.59
N PRO A 97 -15.43 -3.35 -18.66
CA PRO A 97 -16.30 -3.82 -19.74
C PRO A 97 -15.67 -4.92 -20.61
N ALA A 98 -14.36 -5.15 -20.48
CA ALA A 98 -13.63 -6.17 -21.23
C ALA A 98 -13.48 -7.49 -20.46
N GLU A 99 -13.79 -7.52 -19.16
CA GLU A 99 -13.71 -8.72 -18.33
C GLU A 99 -14.94 -9.60 -18.57
N ASP A 100 -14.73 -10.91 -18.59
CA ASP A 100 -15.80 -11.90 -18.75
C ASP A 100 -16.25 -12.40 -17.37
N PHE A 101 -17.36 -11.83 -16.87
CA PHE A 101 -17.92 -12.20 -15.58
C PHE A 101 -18.87 -13.38 -15.69
N PRO A 102 -18.63 -14.51 -14.99
CA PRO A 102 -19.53 -15.66 -15.01
C PRO A 102 -20.89 -15.32 -14.36
N GLU A 103 -21.93 -16.10 -14.71
CA GLU A 103 -23.26 -15.95 -14.09
C GLU A 103 -23.23 -16.24 -12.58
N ASP A 104 -22.39 -17.19 -12.16
CA ASP A 104 -22.07 -17.44 -10.76
C ASP A 104 -20.76 -16.74 -10.36
N PHE A 105 -20.84 -15.42 -10.21
CA PHE A 105 -19.70 -14.59 -9.84
C PHE A 105 -19.33 -14.71 -8.35
N PRO A 106 -18.04 -14.60 -8.00
CA PRO A 106 -17.58 -14.61 -6.61
C PRO A 106 -18.03 -13.33 -5.89
N SER A 107 -18.40 -13.47 -4.62
CA SER A 107 -19.00 -12.39 -3.84
C SER A 107 -19.02 -12.70 -2.34
N ARG A 108 -18.67 -11.71 -1.52
CA ARG A 108 -18.74 -11.78 -0.05
C ARG A 108 -20.15 -11.93 0.54
N PHE A 109 -21.17 -11.66 -0.27
CA PHE A 109 -22.57 -11.81 0.14
C PHE A 109 -23.05 -13.25 0.03
N LYS A 110 -22.33 -14.07 -0.73
CA LYS A 110 -22.58 -15.50 -0.83
C LYS A 110 -21.81 -16.20 0.27
N GLU A 111 -22.45 -17.16 0.95
CA GLU A 111 -21.71 -18.13 1.74
C GLU A 111 -20.69 -18.80 0.82
N PRO A 112 -19.43 -18.98 1.24
CA PRO A 112 -18.44 -19.64 0.42
C PRO A 112 -18.99 -21.01 0.06
N ALA A 113 -19.25 -21.24 -1.23
CA ALA A 113 -19.34 -22.58 -1.75
C ALA A 113 -18.02 -23.24 -1.36
N GLU A 114 -18.07 -24.26 -0.50
CA GLU A 114 -16.89 -24.91 0.06
C GLU A 114 -15.85 -25.11 -1.03
N PRO A 115 -14.65 -24.49 -0.95
CA PRO A 115 -13.64 -24.77 -1.93
C PRO A 115 -13.29 -26.26 -1.80
N GLU A 116 -13.36 -27.00 -2.91
CA GLU A 116 -12.65 -28.27 -3.03
C GLU A 116 -11.23 -28.02 -2.56
N VAL A 117 -10.90 -28.59 -1.39
CA VAL A 117 -9.67 -28.33 -0.66
C VAL A 117 -8.49 -28.73 -1.54
N ALA A 118 -7.90 -27.77 -2.24
CA ALA A 118 -6.56 -27.90 -2.77
C ALA A 118 -5.64 -28.02 -1.55
N ALA A 119 -5.29 -29.27 -1.25
CA ALA A 119 -4.52 -29.69 -0.11
C ALA A 119 -3.29 -28.79 0.11
N ALA A 120 -3.33 -28.00 1.19
CA ALA A 120 -2.12 -27.53 1.83
C ALA A 120 -1.39 -28.76 2.43
N PRO A 121 -0.13 -29.06 2.05
CA PRO A 121 0.65 -29.98 2.86
C PRO A 121 0.93 -29.30 4.21
N ALA A 122 0.61 -30.04 5.26
CA ALA A 122 0.66 -29.66 6.66
C ALA A 122 1.98 -29.00 7.07
N ALA A 123 1.84 -28.05 8.00
CA ALA A 123 2.92 -27.44 8.76
C ALA A 123 3.87 -28.49 9.35
N ALA A 124 5.17 -28.31 9.12
CA ALA A 124 6.23 -29.00 9.86
C ALA A 124 6.52 -28.24 11.17
N PRO A 125 6.73 -28.93 12.31
CA PRO A 125 7.05 -28.28 13.58
C PRO A 125 8.52 -27.82 13.64
N ALA A 126 8.76 -26.85 14.53
CA ALA A 126 10.03 -26.17 14.78
C ALA A 126 11.26 -27.09 14.94
N ALA A 127 12.41 -26.65 14.41
CA ALA A 127 13.72 -27.26 14.61
C ALA A 127 14.65 -26.34 15.44
N PRO A 128 15.43 -26.87 16.41
CA PRO A 128 16.53 -26.15 17.03
C PRO A 128 17.85 -26.31 16.23
N ALA A 129 18.80 -25.44 16.58
CA ALA A 129 20.06 -25.13 15.90
C ALA A 129 21.05 -26.29 15.65
N GLY A 130 21.83 -26.15 14.56
CA GLY A 130 23.23 -26.57 14.51
C GLY A 130 23.69 -27.37 13.27
N GLY A 131 24.65 -26.81 12.52
CA GLY A 131 25.67 -27.58 11.77
C GLY A 131 25.50 -27.73 10.25
N ALA A 132 26.37 -27.08 9.48
CA ALA A 132 26.58 -27.23 8.03
C ALA A 132 27.68 -28.28 7.73
N PRO A 133 28.03 -28.57 6.45
CA PRO A 133 27.20 -29.10 5.35
C PRO A 133 27.89 -30.27 4.61
N ALA A 134 27.17 -31.06 3.80
CA ALA A 134 27.78 -31.80 2.66
C ALA A 134 26.77 -32.30 1.61
N ALA A 135 27.07 -31.95 0.35
CA ALA A 135 26.80 -32.63 -0.92
C ALA A 135 25.34 -32.89 -1.39
N VAL A 136 24.96 -32.23 -2.49
CA VAL A 136 23.72 -32.46 -3.26
C VAL A 136 24.07 -33.09 -4.61
N ALA A 137 23.37 -34.17 -4.97
CA ALA A 137 23.32 -34.76 -6.32
C ALA A 137 21.92 -34.49 -6.94
N PRO A 138 21.78 -34.48 -8.29
CA PRO A 138 20.81 -33.61 -8.96
C PRO A 138 19.40 -34.20 -9.11
N ALA A 139 18.41 -33.30 -9.12
CA ALA A 139 17.00 -33.58 -9.33
C ALA A 139 16.64 -33.78 -10.81
N ALA A 140 15.66 -34.67 -11.04
CA ALA A 140 15.07 -34.99 -12.33
C ALA A 140 14.22 -33.83 -12.90
N ALA A 141 14.19 -33.74 -14.23
CA ALA A 141 13.54 -32.67 -15.00
C ALA A 141 12.00 -32.76 -15.02
N PRO A 142 11.27 -31.64 -14.97
CA PRO A 142 9.87 -31.56 -15.37
C PRO A 142 9.67 -31.10 -16.82
N ALA A 143 8.47 -31.40 -17.33
CA ALA A 143 8.01 -31.36 -18.72
C ALA A 143 7.94 -29.97 -19.37
N ALA A 144 7.88 -29.99 -20.72
CA ALA A 144 8.01 -28.85 -21.62
C ALA A 144 6.89 -27.80 -21.50
N VAL A 145 7.29 -26.55 -21.30
CA VAL A 145 6.45 -25.34 -21.36
C VAL A 145 6.56 -24.75 -22.77
N VAL A 146 5.42 -24.45 -23.40
CA VAL A 146 5.36 -23.73 -24.68
C VAL A 146 5.67 -22.25 -24.42
N HIS A 147 6.78 -21.75 -24.96
CA HIS A 147 7.15 -20.33 -24.86
C HIS A 147 6.40 -19.49 -25.90
N LEU A 148 5.42 -18.70 -25.46
CA LEU A 148 4.98 -17.53 -26.20
C LEU A 148 6.10 -16.47 -26.21
N GLY A 149 6.40 -15.94 -27.39
CA GLY A 149 7.56 -15.10 -27.66
C GLY A 149 7.62 -13.85 -26.78
N LYS A 150 8.85 -13.51 -26.34
CA LYS A 150 9.18 -12.30 -25.58
C LYS A 150 8.80 -11.05 -26.37
N VAL A 151 7.88 -10.25 -25.83
CA VAL A 151 7.89 -8.80 -26.08
C VAL A 151 8.87 -8.20 -25.07
N GLU A 152 10.06 -7.84 -25.53
CA GLU A 152 11.05 -7.14 -24.72
C GLU A 152 10.55 -5.72 -24.43
N ARG A 153 9.93 -5.52 -23.26
CA ARG A 153 9.83 -4.17 -22.70
C ARG A 153 11.24 -3.80 -22.23
N LYS A 154 11.80 -2.77 -22.85
CA LYS A 154 13.10 -2.21 -22.51
C LYS A 154 13.03 -1.70 -21.07
N THR A 155 13.59 -2.46 -20.12
CA THR A 155 13.71 -2.03 -18.73
C THR A 155 14.54 -0.76 -18.71
N ALA A 156 13.96 0.36 -18.25
CA ALA A 156 14.72 1.56 -18.01
C ALA A 156 15.74 1.28 -16.90
N ASP A 157 16.97 1.75 -17.07
CA ASP A 157 17.99 1.68 -16.02
C ASP A 157 17.44 2.27 -14.71
N PRO A 158 17.69 1.62 -13.56
CA PRO A 158 17.22 2.12 -12.28
C PRO A 158 17.79 3.53 -12.05
N LEU A 159 16.91 4.47 -11.72
CA LEU A 159 17.34 5.82 -11.36
C LEU A 159 18.21 5.74 -10.11
N ILE A 160 19.51 5.89 -10.28
CA ILE A 160 20.47 6.00 -9.18
C ILE A 160 20.14 7.29 -8.44
N GLN A 161 19.53 7.16 -7.25
CA GLN A 161 19.38 8.29 -6.35
C GLN A 161 20.79 8.81 -6.00
N PRO A 162 21.08 10.11 -6.20
CA PRO A 162 22.39 10.63 -5.84
C PRO A 162 22.59 10.43 -4.33
N GLY A 163 23.68 9.76 -3.97
CA GLY A 163 23.99 9.46 -2.56
C GLY A 163 23.96 10.73 -1.72
N PHE A 164 23.19 10.69 -0.63
CA PHE A 164 23.11 11.78 0.33
C PHE A 164 24.51 12.05 0.88
N ARG A 165 25.03 13.25 0.62
CA ARG A 165 26.36 13.68 1.07
C ARG A 165 26.17 14.70 2.18
N GLU A 166 26.32 14.26 3.42
CA GLU A 166 26.34 15.16 4.58
C GLU A 166 27.63 15.98 4.53
N ILE A 167 27.52 17.25 4.12
CA ILE A 167 28.59 18.22 4.27
C ILE A 167 28.28 18.99 5.56
N PRO A 168 29.06 18.82 6.64
CA PRO A 168 28.86 19.61 7.84
C PRO A 168 29.14 21.08 7.52
N TYR A 169 28.22 21.96 7.90
CA TYR A 169 28.43 23.39 7.78
C TYR A 169 29.53 23.83 8.75
N VAL A 170 30.63 24.38 8.21
CA VAL A 170 31.74 24.92 9.00
C VAL A 170 31.75 26.44 8.82
N GLY A 171 31.04 27.14 9.70
CA GLY A 171 30.93 28.60 9.73
C GLY A 171 30.15 29.08 10.95
N GLU A 172 30.27 30.36 11.29
CA GLU A 172 29.38 30.99 12.27
C GLU A 172 28.06 31.31 11.58
N LEU A 173 26.95 30.86 12.17
CA LEU A 173 25.63 31.26 11.68
C LEU A 173 25.47 32.78 11.82
N PRO A 174 24.86 33.45 10.83
CA PRO A 174 24.62 34.90 10.88
C PRO A 174 23.53 35.31 11.89
N VAL A 175 22.93 34.33 12.57
CA VAL A 175 21.87 34.51 13.56
C VAL A 175 22.35 34.03 14.93
N LYS A 176 21.94 34.73 15.98
CA LYS A 176 22.23 34.28 17.35
C LYS A 176 21.41 33.03 17.66
N TYR A 177 21.97 32.19 18.53
CA TYR A 177 21.37 30.92 18.92
C TYR A 177 19.95 31.09 19.49
N ASP A 178 19.75 32.10 20.35
CA ASP A 178 18.44 32.35 20.98
C ASP A 178 17.37 32.75 19.95
N ASP A 179 17.72 33.62 18.99
CA ASP A 179 16.80 34.04 17.91
C ASP A 179 16.43 32.86 16.98
N ALA A 180 17.39 31.97 16.71
CA ALA A 180 17.15 30.76 15.92
C ALA A 180 16.26 29.76 16.67
N LEU A 181 16.41 29.66 17.99
CA LEU A 181 15.62 28.78 18.84
C LEU A 181 14.15 29.23 18.88
N GLU A 182 13.89 30.52 19.00
CA GLU A 182 12.53 31.08 18.97
C GLU A 182 11.83 30.83 17.63
N LEU A 183 12.55 30.92 16.50
CA LEU A 183 11.99 30.63 15.17
C LEU A 183 11.58 29.16 15.00
N VAL A 184 12.32 28.22 15.59
CA VAL A 184 12.00 26.78 15.52
C VAL A 184 10.89 26.41 16.51
N GLN A 185 10.84 27.08 17.67
CA GLN A 185 9.91 26.72 18.75
C GLN A 185 8.57 27.45 18.68
N SER A 186 8.43 28.48 17.83
CA SER A 186 7.20 29.27 17.71
C SER A 186 6.13 28.68 16.78
N GLU A 187 6.31 27.46 16.28
CA GLU A 187 5.26 26.79 15.50
C GLU A 187 4.13 26.27 16.41
N ALA A 188 3.08 27.08 16.56
CA ALA A 188 1.75 26.65 16.98
C ALA A 188 0.68 27.37 16.12
N PRO A 189 -0.51 26.76 15.99
CA PRO A 189 -0.99 26.10 14.78
C PRO A 189 -1.57 27.07 13.75
N GLY A 190 -1.39 26.73 12.48
CA GLY A 190 -2.22 27.23 11.38
C GLY A 190 -1.52 28.17 10.41
N GLY A 191 -1.18 27.62 9.24
CA GLY A 191 -1.22 28.36 7.98
C GLY A 191 0.11 28.93 7.47
N GLY A 192 0.80 28.12 6.67
CA GLY A 192 1.58 28.58 5.52
C GLY A 192 2.97 29.15 5.80
N GLY A 193 4.01 28.31 5.73
CA GLY A 193 5.41 28.74 5.82
C GLY A 193 6.41 27.81 5.11
N HIS A 194 6.71 28.14 3.85
CA HIS A 194 7.88 27.84 2.99
C HIS A 194 8.62 26.47 2.97
N PRO A 195 8.92 25.90 1.77
CA PRO A 195 9.29 24.50 1.59
C PRO A 195 10.80 24.15 1.72
N ILE A 196 11.66 24.90 2.43
CA ILE A 196 13.13 24.72 2.26
C ILE A 196 13.94 24.40 3.53
N LEU A 197 13.40 24.49 4.76
CA LEU A 197 14.26 24.30 5.95
C LEU A 197 13.76 23.22 6.93
N ARG A 198 13.66 21.98 6.46
CA ARG A 198 13.75 20.81 7.37
C ARG A 198 15.23 20.45 7.61
N ALA A 199 15.97 21.36 8.22
CA ALA A 199 17.29 21.04 8.76
C ALA A 199 17.10 20.41 10.14
N GLY A 200 17.15 19.08 10.21
CA GLY A 200 17.15 18.35 11.47
C GLY A 200 18.40 18.70 12.28
N ILE A 201 18.26 19.58 13.27
CA ILE A 201 19.34 19.90 14.21
C ILE A 201 19.35 18.83 15.30
N CYS A 202 20.20 17.80 15.14
CA CYS A 202 20.58 16.92 16.23
C CYS A 202 21.61 17.64 17.11
N LEU A 203 21.14 18.28 18.19
CA LEU A 203 22.01 18.82 19.23
C LEU A 203 22.69 17.65 19.98
N ALA A 204 23.94 17.36 19.64
CA ALA A 204 24.80 16.54 20.49
C ALA A 204 25.06 17.33 21.79
N GLN A 205 24.47 16.87 22.91
CA GLN A 205 24.76 17.41 24.24
C GLN A 205 26.26 17.26 24.54
N PRO A 206 26.95 18.31 25.02
CA PRO A 206 28.29 18.14 25.57
C PRO A 206 28.17 17.42 26.91
N LEU A 207 28.68 16.18 26.96
CA LEU A 207 28.93 15.46 28.21
C LEU A 207 29.93 16.27 29.05
N LEU A 208 29.42 16.92 30.09
CA LEU A 208 30.20 17.56 31.14
C LEU A 208 30.84 16.48 32.03
N GLY A 209 32.17 16.40 31.97
CA GLY A 209 33.05 16.35 33.15
C GLY A 209 33.34 15.00 33.83
N ALA A 210 34.54 14.46 33.60
CA ALA A 210 35.52 14.00 34.60
C ALA A 210 36.81 13.57 33.91
#